data_AF-A0A2P7NXH8-F1
#
_entry.id   AF-A0A2P7NXH8-F1
#
_cell.length_a   1.000
_cell.length_b   1.000
_cell.length_c   1.000
_cell.angle_alpha   90.00
_cell.angle_beta   90.00
_cell.angle_gamma   90.00
#
_symmetry.space_group_name_H-M   'P 1'
#
loop_
_entity.id
_entity.type
_entity.pdbx_description
1 polymer ?
#
loop_
_entity_poly.entity_id
_entity_poly.type
_entity_poly.pdbx_seq_one_letter_code
_entity_poly.pdbx_strand_id
1 'polypeptide(L)'
;MKKETNVSPEAIASNKIVTAEPPQWTTSFSEEEQCEGEVEKDLTDALHQSDSSPQGTPPSNTVPYNCNTDYFKLLRFGIDSLYLSYQGELFPEVKERLTKLKQLAQHPEADQQAQAQYAIAGHIFEVMDRGSSIFPFIMEDGAFRISLSRTSKKTPMAYVKLSSRYLCNITPIEAETQLRHILSELGILSDYAHVSRIDLCADFVSHENMESWGREAWIARGKKIDAHAVNEKFTGWSIGLGGKISCRLYNKLIEIYSSGRTDLIPLWKEAGWIEGEPVWRVEFQLMRDVLAEHGLISLGSVLANLNGLWSYASTEWLRLTLPNPDDQTRSRWPIHPLWGYVSSIDWETNLNTLSRSFQATRLPDDKRILALGISSMASFMAKHAITDFDEGLGRYLLAIHQHLHASGEFIGLSAEDMILEKVRLRGKEFNTILNINEAEQKRLVIERAAKVYRKAKDGE
;
A
#
# COMPACT_ATOMS: atom_id res chain seq x y z
N MET A 1 -64.54 11.67 -2.81
CA MET A 1 -64.90 11.45 -4.24
C MET A 1 -63.67 11.84 -5.06
N LYS A 2 -62.99 10.93 -5.75
CA LYS A 2 -63.41 10.26 -7.01
C LYS A 2 -63.61 11.22 -8.19
N LYS A 3 -62.55 11.41 -8.97
CA LYS A 3 -62.55 10.94 -10.36
C LYS A 3 -61.14 10.51 -10.76
N GLU A 4 -61.00 9.24 -11.13
CA GLU A 4 -59.78 8.72 -11.78
C GLU A 4 -59.80 9.05 -13.27
N THR A 5 -58.61 9.17 -13.89
CA THR A 5 -58.44 8.96 -15.33
C THR A 5 -57.19 8.12 -15.54
N ASN A 6 -57.35 6.90 -16.05
CA ASN A 6 -56.30 5.89 -16.16
C ASN A 6 -56.18 5.48 -17.63
N VAL A 7 -55.01 5.65 -18.27
CA VAL A 7 -54.73 5.15 -19.63
C VAL A 7 -53.27 4.70 -19.74
N SER A 8 -53.06 3.49 -20.26
CA SER A 8 -51.77 2.82 -20.52
C SER A 8 -52.10 1.52 -21.31
N PRO A 9 -51.15 0.80 -21.94
CA PRO A 9 -50.23 1.27 -22.99
C PRO A 9 -50.17 0.32 -24.22
N GLU A 10 -49.95 0.87 -25.41
CA GLU A 10 -49.48 0.13 -26.61
C GLU A 10 -48.40 0.98 -27.29
N ALA A 11 -47.20 0.54 -27.73
CA ALA A 11 -46.68 -0.77 -28.17
C ALA A 11 -46.91 -1.07 -29.67
N ILE A 12 -45.96 -0.65 -30.52
CA ILE A 12 -45.73 -1.23 -31.86
C ILE A 12 -44.24 -1.10 -32.24
N ALA A 13 -43.65 -2.26 -32.51
CA ALA A 13 -42.67 -2.63 -33.55
C ALA A 13 -41.61 -1.59 -34.00
N SER A 14 -40.31 -1.84 -33.77
CA SER A 14 -39.42 -2.76 -34.52
C SER A 14 -38.78 -2.15 -35.77
N ASN A 15 -37.45 -2.00 -35.74
CA ASN A 15 -36.64 -2.00 -36.95
C ASN A 15 -35.31 -2.74 -36.69
N LYS A 16 -35.18 -3.96 -37.24
CA LYS A 16 -33.90 -4.65 -37.37
C LYS A 16 -33.27 -4.21 -38.69
N ILE A 17 -31.99 -3.85 -38.68
CA ILE A 17 -31.16 -3.79 -39.88
C ILE A 17 -29.93 -4.66 -39.60
N VAL A 18 -29.61 -5.55 -40.53
CA VAL A 18 -28.56 -6.57 -40.44
C VAL A 18 -27.89 -6.71 -41.81
N THR A 19 -26.63 -7.15 -41.83
CA THR A 19 -25.80 -7.54 -43.00
C THR A 19 -25.45 -6.46 -44.03
N ALA A 20 -24.17 -6.06 -44.02
CA ALA A 20 -23.38 -5.75 -45.21
C ALA A 20 -21.86 -5.84 -44.90
N GLU A 21 -21.30 -7.05 -44.96
CA GLU A 21 -19.94 -7.27 -45.49
C GLU A 21 -20.04 -7.24 -47.05
N PRO A 22 -18.96 -7.14 -47.86
CA PRO A 22 -17.53 -7.45 -47.63
C PRO A 22 -16.61 -6.24 -48.07
N PRO A 23 -15.29 -6.34 -48.39
CA PRO A 23 -14.46 -7.54 -48.56
C PRO A 23 -13.05 -7.57 -47.92
N GLN A 24 -12.52 -8.80 -47.94
CA GLN A 24 -11.13 -9.15 -47.66
C GLN A 24 -10.19 -8.53 -48.70
N TRP A 25 -8.94 -8.26 -48.31
CA TRP A 25 -7.85 -8.01 -49.26
C TRP A 25 -6.85 -9.16 -49.20
N THR A 26 -6.98 -10.09 -50.16
CA THR A 26 -5.98 -11.13 -50.43
C THR A 26 -4.95 -10.61 -51.43
N THR A 27 -3.67 -10.84 -51.14
CA THR A 27 -2.58 -10.78 -52.12
C THR A 27 -1.72 -12.03 -51.96
N SER A 28 -1.39 -12.66 -53.09
CA SER A 28 -0.66 -13.93 -53.20
C SER A 28 0.21 -13.93 -54.46
N PHE A 29 1.07 -14.95 -54.61
CA PHE A 29 2.12 -15.11 -55.65
C PHE A 29 3.33 -14.17 -55.47
N SER A 30 4.58 -14.58 -55.72
CA SER A 30 5.19 -15.87 -56.16
C SER A 30 6.54 -16.07 -55.39
N GLU A 31 7.23 -17.22 -55.25
CA GLU A 31 7.64 -18.28 -56.21
C GLU A 31 8.55 -17.76 -57.35
N GLU A 32 9.66 -18.39 -57.77
CA GLU A 32 10.44 -19.58 -57.31
C GLU A 32 11.70 -19.12 -56.49
N GLU A 33 12.89 -19.74 -56.28
CA GLU A 33 13.67 -20.97 -56.62
C GLU A 33 14.49 -21.37 -55.33
N GLN A 34 15.05 -22.55 -55.00
CA GLN A 34 15.38 -23.86 -55.61
C GLN A 34 16.85 -24.16 -56.00
N CYS A 35 17.65 -24.70 -55.06
CA CYS A 35 18.84 -25.58 -55.23
C CYS A 35 19.13 -26.26 -53.86
N GLU A 36 18.84 -27.56 -53.65
CA GLU A 36 19.62 -28.76 -54.02
C GLU A 36 20.92 -28.97 -53.22
N GLY A 37 21.11 -30.19 -52.67
CA GLY A 37 22.27 -30.53 -51.83
C GLY A 37 22.18 -31.84 -51.02
N GLU A 38 21.53 -32.90 -51.55
CA GLU A 38 21.49 -34.21 -50.88
C GLU A 38 22.82 -34.95 -50.97
N VAL A 39 23.26 -35.57 -49.85
CA VAL A 39 24.14 -36.75 -49.88
C VAL A 39 23.71 -37.70 -48.76
N GLU A 40 22.93 -38.72 -49.11
CA GLU A 40 22.60 -39.86 -48.26
C GLU A 40 23.69 -40.95 -48.37
N LYS A 41 24.07 -41.59 -47.24
CA LYS A 41 24.65 -42.94 -47.25
C LYS A 41 24.71 -43.65 -45.88
N ASP A 42 23.71 -44.50 -45.68
CA ASP A 42 23.80 -45.89 -45.19
C ASP A 42 24.66 -46.32 -43.97
N LEU A 43 23.94 -46.97 -43.04
CA LEU A 43 24.25 -48.26 -42.40
C LEU A 43 25.50 -48.40 -41.51
N THR A 44 25.29 -48.60 -40.20
CA THR A 44 25.24 -49.96 -39.60
C THR A 44 24.80 -49.95 -38.12
N ASP A 45 24.45 -51.13 -37.60
CA ASP A 45 23.90 -51.37 -36.26
C ASP A 45 24.83 -51.08 -35.08
N ALA A 46 24.26 -50.59 -33.96
CA ALA A 46 24.58 -51.08 -32.62
C ALA A 46 23.45 -50.75 -31.62
N LEU A 47 23.05 -51.75 -30.81
CA LEU A 47 22.17 -51.50 -29.66
C LEU A 47 22.93 -50.78 -28.55
N HIS A 48 22.35 -49.72 -27.97
CA HIS A 48 22.52 -49.44 -26.54
C HIS A 48 21.27 -48.76 -25.96
N GLN A 49 20.78 -49.32 -24.86
CA GLN A 49 19.76 -48.68 -24.02
C GLN A 49 20.44 -47.57 -23.19
N SER A 50 19.75 -46.45 -22.99
CA SER A 50 20.13 -45.42 -22.02
C SER A 50 18.88 -44.99 -21.25
N ASP A 51 18.77 -45.42 -20.00
CA ASP A 51 17.58 -45.19 -19.17
C ASP A 51 17.35 -43.71 -18.87
N SER A 52 16.10 -43.27 -19.02
CA SER A 52 15.67 -41.94 -18.61
C SER A 52 15.43 -41.91 -17.10
N SER A 53 16.28 -41.23 -16.33
CA SER A 53 16.08 -41.01 -14.89
C SER A 53 16.31 -39.55 -14.46
N PRO A 54 15.25 -38.77 -14.23
CA PRO A 54 15.33 -37.47 -13.55
C PRO A 54 15.18 -37.69 -12.04
N GLN A 55 16.23 -38.19 -11.36
CA GLN A 55 16.17 -38.48 -9.92
C GLN A 55 16.34 -37.23 -9.04
N GLY A 56 15.40 -36.30 -9.18
CA GLY A 56 15.25 -35.16 -8.25
C GLY A 56 14.68 -35.62 -6.91
N THR A 57 15.32 -35.21 -5.82
CA THR A 57 14.85 -35.49 -4.45
C THR A 57 13.47 -34.88 -4.21
N PRO A 58 12.50 -35.59 -3.62
CA PRO A 58 11.22 -35.01 -3.21
C PRO A 58 11.42 -33.81 -2.27
N PRO A 59 10.58 -32.77 -2.35
CA PRO A 59 10.70 -31.60 -1.47
C PRO A 59 10.59 -32.02 0.00
N SER A 60 11.60 -31.64 0.79
CA SER A 60 11.74 -31.98 2.20
C SER A 60 12.09 -30.72 2.99
N ASN A 61 11.60 -30.63 4.23
CA ASN A 61 11.60 -29.44 5.09
C ASN A 61 13.00 -29.07 5.65
N THR A 62 14.08 -29.46 4.97
CA THR A 62 15.47 -29.40 5.44
C THR A 62 16.47 -28.94 4.37
N VAL A 63 15.99 -28.49 3.20
CA VAL A 63 16.83 -27.83 2.19
C VAL A 63 16.74 -26.31 2.37
N PRO A 64 17.84 -25.58 2.58
CA PRO A 64 17.80 -24.11 2.73
C PRO A 64 17.47 -23.42 1.40
N TYR A 65 16.89 -22.22 1.48
CA TYR A 65 16.25 -21.48 0.38
C TYR A 65 17.18 -20.86 -0.67
N ASN A 66 18.30 -21.52 -0.97
CA ASN A 66 19.34 -21.04 -1.87
C ASN A 66 18.99 -21.27 -3.36
N CYS A 67 18.02 -22.13 -3.65
CA CYS A 67 17.66 -22.57 -4.99
C CYS A 67 16.60 -21.67 -5.63
N ASN A 68 17.01 -20.49 -6.09
CA ASN A 68 16.20 -19.73 -7.05
C ASN A 68 16.04 -20.56 -8.34
N THR A 69 14.81 -20.67 -8.84
CA THR A 69 14.48 -21.36 -10.09
C THR A 69 13.86 -20.37 -11.08
N ASP A 70 13.95 -20.65 -12.37
CA ASP A 70 13.32 -19.82 -13.42
C ASP A 70 11.78 -19.74 -13.26
N TYR A 71 11.20 -20.70 -12.55
CA TYR A 71 9.77 -20.78 -12.22
C TYR A 71 9.38 -19.93 -10.99
N PHE A 72 10.24 -19.90 -9.97
CA PHE A 72 10.04 -19.16 -8.72
C PHE A 72 11.36 -18.66 -8.14
N LYS A 73 11.46 -17.34 -7.98
CA LYS A 73 12.57 -16.61 -7.35
C LYS A 73 12.02 -15.75 -6.22
N LEU A 74 12.36 -16.06 -4.97
CA LEU A 74 11.92 -15.29 -3.81
C LEU A 74 12.77 -14.02 -3.68
N LEU A 75 12.12 -12.85 -3.62
CA LEU A 75 12.81 -11.55 -3.56
C LEU A 75 12.82 -10.94 -2.16
N ARG A 76 11.71 -11.07 -1.42
CA ARG A 76 11.53 -10.48 -0.09
C ARG A 76 10.37 -11.15 0.64
N PHE A 77 10.34 -11.11 1.96
CA PHE A 77 9.12 -11.31 2.75
C PHE A 77 9.15 -10.47 4.02
N GLY A 78 8.08 -10.52 4.81
CA GLY A 78 7.99 -9.80 6.08
C GLY A 78 6.65 -9.12 6.30
N ILE A 79 6.61 -8.21 7.27
CA ILE A 79 5.38 -7.53 7.67
C ILE A 79 5.19 -6.28 6.82
N ASP A 80 4.18 -6.27 5.93
CA ASP A 80 3.88 -5.10 5.10
C ASP A 80 3.08 -4.03 5.86
N SER A 81 2.30 -4.42 6.86
CA SER A 81 1.73 -3.46 7.80
C SER A 81 1.40 -4.09 9.15
N LEU A 82 1.58 -3.29 10.21
CA LEU A 82 1.38 -3.70 11.60
C LEU A 82 0.47 -2.68 12.28
N TYR A 83 -0.58 -3.17 12.94
CA TYR A 83 -1.51 -2.35 13.71
C TYR A 83 -1.44 -2.72 15.19
N LEU A 84 -1.04 -1.77 16.04
CA LEU A 84 -0.85 -1.95 17.47
C LEU A 84 -1.89 -1.16 18.27
N SER A 85 -2.39 -1.75 19.36
CA SER A 85 -3.23 -1.06 20.36
C SER A 85 -2.47 -0.95 21.68
N TYR A 86 -2.63 0.18 22.36
CA TYR A 86 -2.01 0.45 23.64
C TYR A 86 -3.09 0.83 24.66
N GLN A 87 -3.16 0.12 25.79
CA GLN A 87 -4.00 0.52 26.92
C GLN A 87 -3.30 1.62 27.72
N GLY A 88 -4.06 2.57 28.26
CA GLY A 88 -3.53 3.75 28.93
C GLY A 88 -4.48 4.94 28.93
N GLU A 89 -4.02 6.08 29.42
CA GLU A 89 -4.75 7.37 29.36
C GLU A 89 -3.82 8.52 28.96
N LEU A 90 -4.25 9.32 27.98
CA LEU A 90 -3.53 10.54 27.56
C LEU A 90 -3.51 11.58 28.68
N PHE A 91 -2.43 12.38 28.74
CA PHE A 91 -2.34 13.50 29.67
C PHE A 91 -3.39 14.60 29.35
N PRO A 92 -3.98 15.27 30.35
CA PRO A 92 -5.00 16.31 30.14
C PRO A 92 -4.55 17.44 29.19
N GLU A 93 -3.31 17.90 29.33
CA GLU A 93 -2.69 18.95 28.53
C GLU A 93 -2.42 18.52 27.08
N VAL A 94 -2.23 17.22 26.84
CA VAL A 94 -2.13 16.61 25.50
C VAL A 94 -3.52 16.57 24.86
N LYS A 95 -4.57 16.20 25.61
CA LYS A 95 -5.97 16.30 25.13
C LYS A 95 -6.35 17.75 24.77
N GLU A 96 -5.92 18.73 25.57
CA GLU A 96 -6.13 20.15 25.27
C GLU A 96 -5.39 20.58 23.98
N ARG A 97 -4.10 20.21 23.84
CA ARG A 97 -3.30 20.50 22.64
C ARG A 97 -3.88 19.86 21.38
N LEU A 98 -4.26 18.59 21.44
CA LEU A 98 -4.91 17.87 20.32
C LEU A 98 -6.25 18.49 19.92
N THR A 99 -7.03 19.00 20.89
CA THR A 99 -8.29 19.70 20.61
C THR A 99 -8.04 20.98 19.82
N LYS A 100 -7.05 21.80 20.24
CA LYS A 100 -6.67 23.04 19.55
C LYS A 100 -6.10 22.79 18.15
N LEU A 101 -5.17 21.84 18.01
CA LEU A 101 -4.60 21.48 16.71
C LEU A 101 -5.64 20.92 15.75
N LYS A 102 -6.66 20.21 16.25
CA LYS A 102 -7.79 19.76 15.43
C LYS A 102 -8.71 20.92 15.02
N GLN A 103 -8.90 21.94 15.86
CA GLN A 103 -9.65 23.15 15.47
C GLN A 103 -8.92 23.90 14.35
N LEU A 104 -7.59 24.00 14.41
CA LEU A 104 -6.77 24.53 13.30
C LEU A 104 -6.91 23.68 12.03
N ALA A 105 -6.88 22.34 12.14
CA ALA A 105 -7.10 21.43 11.01
C ALA A 105 -8.49 21.56 10.36
N GLN A 106 -9.47 22.10 11.09
CA GLN A 106 -10.85 22.34 10.65
C GLN A 106 -11.11 23.80 10.23
N HIS A 107 -10.11 24.68 10.30
CA HIS A 107 -10.29 26.09 9.94
C HIS A 107 -10.53 26.26 8.43
N PRO A 108 -11.33 27.24 7.96
CA PRO A 108 -11.48 27.50 6.53
C PRO A 108 -10.19 28.07 5.87
N GLU A 109 -9.33 28.72 6.64
CA GLU A 109 -8.15 29.45 6.13
C GLU A 109 -6.88 28.58 6.09
N ALA A 110 -6.07 28.79 5.05
CA ALA A 110 -4.92 27.94 4.69
C ALA A 110 -3.76 28.02 5.69
N ASP A 111 -3.45 29.21 6.18
CA ASP A 111 -2.41 29.49 7.17
C ASP A 111 -2.70 28.84 8.53
N GLN A 112 -3.97 28.84 8.96
CA GLN A 112 -4.42 28.17 10.18
C GLN A 112 -4.38 26.65 10.02
N GLN A 113 -4.89 26.12 8.89
CA GLN A 113 -4.79 24.69 8.57
C GLN A 113 -3.33 24.19 8.52
N ALA A 114 -2.39 25.01 8.06
CA ALA A 114 -0.97 24.65 7.98
C ALA A 114 -0.32 24.47 9.37
N GLN A 115 -0.82 25.15 10.40
CA GLN A 115 -0.32 25.05 11.78
C GLN A 115 -0.83 23.81 12.54
N ALA A 116 -1.69 22.98 11.93
CA ALA A 116 -2.23 21.76 12.52
C ALA A 116 -1.19 20.63 12.62
N GLN A 117 -0.18 20.80 13.48
CA GLN A 117 0.98 19.91 13.59
C GLN A 117 1.35 19.55 15.03
N TYR A 118 1.83 18.32 15.21
CA TYR A 118 2.36 17.83 16.48
C TYR A 118 3.81 17.37 16.32
N ALA A 119 4.75 18.28 16.59
CA ALA A 119 6.16 17.93 16.74
C ALA A 119 6.40 17.22 18.07
N ILE A 120 7.08 16.07 18.04
CA ILE A 120 7.44 15.22 19.19
C ILE A 120 8.52 14.20 18.82
N ALA A 121 9.53 13.96 19.67
CA ALA A 121 10.56 12.92 19.50
C ALA A 121 11.24 12.85 18.10
N GLY A 122 11.41 14.00 17.41
CA GLY A 122 11.98 14.08 16.05
C GLY A 122 10.97 13.91 14.91
N HIS A 123 9.73 13.53 15.20
CA HIS A 123 8.61 13.44 14.25
C HIS A 123 7.86 14.78 14.15
N ILE A 124 7.31 15.07 12.96
CA ILE A 124 6.43 16.21 12.69
C ILE A 124 5.09 15.66 12.16
N PHE A 125 4.19 15.27 13.06
CA PHE A 125 2.89 14.74 12.64
C PHE A 125 1.97 15.85 12.11
N GLU A 126 1.24 15.57 11.04
CA GLU A 126 0.01 16.30 10.72
C GLU A 126 -1.10 15.87 11.69
N VAL A 127 -1.91 16.82 12.16
CA VAL A 127 -3.16 16.54 12.89
C VAL A 127 -4.34 16.63 11.93
N MET A 128 -5.11 15.54 11.81
CA MET A 128 -6.21 15.44 10.84
C MET A 128 -7.46 16.24 11.26
N ASP A 129 -8.19 16.79 10.29
CA ASP A 129 -9.50 17.44 10.48
C ASP A 129 -10.56 16.49 11.07
N ARG A 130 -10.44 15.18 10.78
CA ARG A 130 -11.39 14.12 11.16
C ARG A 130 -10.73 13.05 12.02
N GLY A 131 -11.52 12.54 12.96
CA GLY A 131 -11.22 11.31 13.68
C GLY A 131 -11.73 10.09 12.90
N SER A 132 -11.57 8.89 13.47
CA SER A 132 -12.15 7.66 12.94
C SER A 132 -12.81 6.87 14.07
N SER A 133 -14.12 6.59 13.94
CA SER A 133 -14.90 5.85 14.93
C SER A 133 -14.70 6.42 16.35
N ILE A 134 -14.24 5.58 17.30
CA ILE A 134 -13.96 5.92 18.69
C ILE A 134 -12.72 6.82 18.92
N PHE A 135 -11.90 7.09 17.88
CA PHE A 135 -10.68 7.89 17.96
C PHE A 135 -10.93 9.31 17.41
N PRO A 136 -11.27 10.31 18.26
CA PRO A 136 -11.57 11.67 17.81
C PRO A 136 -10.37 12.43 17.24
N PHE A 137 -9.14 12.04 17.59
CA PHE A 137 -7.91 12.65 17.09
C PHE A 137 -7.12 11.63 16.29
N ILE A 138 -6.54 12.06 15.16
CA ILE A 138 -5.59 11.27 14.38
C ILE A 138 -4.39 12.16 14.09
N MET A 139 -3.20 11.60 14.26
CA MET A 139 -1.92 12.19 13.88
C MET A 139 -1.24 11.27 12.86
N GLU A 140 -0.65 11.82 11.81
CA GLU A 140 -0.03 11.01 10.75
C GLU A 140 1.25 11.62 10.16
N ASP A 141 2.22 10.75 9.91
CA ASP A 141 3.44 11.02 9.17
C ASP A 141 3.83 9.82 8.27
N GLY A 142 5.07 9.80 7.75
CA GLY A 142 5.54 8.70 6.90
C GLY A 142 5.74 7.35 7.61
N ALA A 143 5.85 7.34 8.94
CA ALA A 143 6.09 6.15 9.76
C ALA A 143 4.81 5.61 10.42
N PHE A 144 4.05 6.50 11.06
CA PHE A 144 2.93 6.13 11.94
C PHE A 144 1.65 6.91 11.61
N ARG A 145 0.51 6.21 11.65
CA ARG A 145 -0.82 6.81 11.80
C ARG A 145 -1.35 6.52 13.19
N ILE A 146 -1.20 7.48 14.11
CA ILE A 146 -1.57 7.37 15.53
C ILE A 146 -3.01 7.87 15.70
N SER A 147 -3.95 6.95 15.96
CA SER A 147 -5.35 7.28 16.27
C SER A 147 -5.56 7.27 17.78
N LEU A 148 -6.01 8.38 18.35
CA LEU A 148 -6.01 8.64 19.80
C LEU A 148 -7.43 8.80 20.36
N SER A 149 -7.71 8.12 21.48
CA SER A 149 -9.02 8.13 22.14
C SER A 149 -9.16 9.30 23.14
N ARG A 150 -10.40 9.69 23.49
CA ARG A 150 -10.63 10.85 24.39
C ARG A 150 -10.35 10.49 25.87
N THR A 151 -11.10 9.51 26.38
CA THR A 151 -10.88 8.69 27.59
C THR A 151 -11.95 7.58 27.53
N SER A 152 -11.59 6.30 27.70
CA SER A 152 -12.55 5.29 28.20
C SER A 152 -11.84 4.00 28.65
N LYS A 153 -12.34 3.36 29.72
CA LYS A 153 -11.84 2.06 30.23
C LYS A 153 -12.10 0.87 29.29
N LYS A 154 -12.73 1.08 28.12
CA LYS A 154 -13.06 0.02 27.13
C LYS A 154 -12.37 0.23 25.78
N THR A 155 -11.59 1.30 25.62
CA THR A 155 -10.97 1.69 24.35
C THR A 155 -9.49 1.97 24.57
N PRO A 156 -8.57 1.46 23.75
CA PRO A 156 -7.14 1.75 23.91
C PRO A 156 -6.89 3.26 23.83
N MET A 157 -5.83 3.71 24.52
CA MET A 157 -5.32 5.09 24.44
C MET A 157 -4.98 5.45 23.00
N ALA A 158 -4.24 4.55 22.34
CA ALA A 158 -3.77 4.67 20.98
C ALA A 158 -4.05 3.40 20.18
N TYR A 159 -4.49 3.59 18.94
CA TYR A 159 -4.51 2.58 17.88
C TYR A 159 -3.65 3.09 16.73
N VAL A 160 -2.55 2.39 16.46
CA VAL A 160 -1.47 2.89 15.60
C VAL A 160 -1.25 1.95 14.42
N LYS A 161 -1.23 2.49 13.20
CA LYS A 161 -0.70 1.80 12.02
C LYS A 161 0.78 2.17 11.84
N LEU A 162 1.64 1.18 11.63
CA LEU A 162 2.99 1.34 11.10
C LEU A 162 2.96 1.22 9.57
N SER A 163 3.74 2.05 8.86
CA SER A 163 3.78 2.05 7.40
C SER A 163 4.69 0.95 6.83
N SER A 164 4.30 0.38 5.69
CA SER A 164 5.11 -0.53 4.86
C SER A 164 6.50 0.01 4.59
N ARG A 165 6.60 1.30 4.22
CA ARG A 165 7.87 1.98 3.95
C ARG A 165 8.78 1.99 5.19
N TYR A 166 8.21 2.24 6.37
CA TYR A 166 8.96 2.23 7.63
C TYR A 166 9.42 0.82 7.99
N LEU A 167 8.53 -0.18 7.94
CA LEU A 167 8.85 -1.59 8.19
C LEU A 167 9.86 -2.20 7.19
N CYS A 168 10.10 -1.55 6.04
CA CYS A 168 11.19 -1.94 5.13
C CYS A 168 12.58 -1.40 5.52
N ASN A 169 12.66 -0.50 6.52
CA ASN A 169 13.89 0.16 6.97
C ASN A 169 14.29 -0.17 8.43
N ILE A 170 13.40 -0.82 9.21
CA ILE A 170 13.59 -1.04 10.66
C ILE A 170 12.93 -2.35 11.08
N THR A 171 13.40 -3.01 12.16
CA THR A 171 12.70 -4.18 12.68
C THR A 171 11.40 -3.79 13.42
N PRO A 172 10.39 -4.69 13.50
CA PRO A 172 9.15 -4.41 14.22
C PRO A 172 9.32 -4.10 15.71
N ILE A 173 10.37 -4.60 16.36
CA ILE A 173 10.65 -4.38 17.79
C ILE A 173 11.26 -2.99 18.03
N GLU A 174 12.20 -2.56 17.19
CA GLU A 174 12.75 -1.21 17.22
C GLU A 174 11.66 -0.17 16.88
N ALA A 175 10.77 -0.48 15.93
CA ALA A 175 9.60 0.35 15.62
C ALA A 175 8.60 0.45 16.80
N GLU A 176 8.35 -0.64 17.54
CA GLU A 176 7.56 -0.60 18.77
C GLU A 176 8.25 0.26 19.83
N THR A 177 9.58 0.15 19.95
CA THR A 177 10.38 0.90 20.92
C THR A 177 10.32 2.41 20.66
N GLN A 178 10.49 2.84 19.41
CA GLN A 178 10.34 4.26 19.02
C GLN A 178 8.89 4.74 19.22
N LEU A 179 7.90 3.93 18.82
CA LEU A 179 6.49 4.26 19.02
C LEU A 179 6.12 4.36 20.51
N ARG A 180 6.63 3.47 21.35
CA ARG A 180 6.42 3.45 22.81
C ARG A 180 6.96 4.71 23.45
N HIS A 181 8.14 5.19 23.03
CA HIS A 181 8.68 6.47 23.46
C HIS A 181 7.78 7.65 23.07
N ILE A 182 7.32 7.72 21.81
CA ILE A 182 6.35 8.75 21.36
C ILE A 182 5.06 8.69 22.20
N LEU A 183 4.53 7.50 22.48
CA LEU A 183 3.30 7.34 23.24
C LEU A 183 3.45 7.66 24.73
N SER A 184 4.61 7.42 25.35
CA SER A 184 4.86 7.79 26.76
C SER A 184 4.91 9.31 26.99
N GLU A 185 5.31 10.08 25.97
CA GLU A 185 5.24 11.56 25.99
C GLU A 185 3.80 12.09 25.78
N LEU A 186 2.86 11.23 25.36
CA LEU A 186 1.46 11.58 25.11
C LEU A 186 0.52 11.12 26.25
N GLY A 187 0.89 10.10 27.02
CA GLY A 187 0.08 9.57 28.11
C GLY A 187 0.72 8.42 28.90
N ILE A 188 0.02 8.00 29.95
CA ILE A 188 0.41 6.86 30.77
C ILE A 188 0.02 5.57 30.05
N LEU A 189 1.01 4.76 29.68
CA LEU A 189 0.81 3.41 29.15
C LEU A 189 0.59 2.41 30.31
N SER A 190 -0.42 1.55 30.18
CA SER A 190 -0.78 0.55 31.20
C SER A 190 -0.37 -0.88 30.86
N ASP A 191 0.11 -1.14 29.63
CA ASP A 191 0.37 -2.50 29.13
C ASP A 191 1.42 -2.55 27.99
N TYR A 192 1.78 -3.75 27.55
CA TYR A 192 2.53 -4.01 26.32
C TYR A 192 1.68 -3.71 25.05
N ALA A 193 2.31 -3.70 23.88
CA ALA A 193 1.60 -3.49 22.61
C ALA A 193 0.78 -4.72 22.20
N HIS A 194 -0.54 -4.56 22.09
CA HIS A 194 -1.47 -5.60 21.61
C HIS A 194 -1.57 -5.57 20.10
N VAL A 195 -1.27 -6.68 19.43
CA VAL A 195 -1.45 -6.77 17.97
C VAL A 195 -2.95 -6.74 17.64
N SER A 196 -3.29 -5.94 16.65
CA SER A 196 -4.68 -5.62 16.28
C SER A 196 -4.98 -6.07 14.84
N ARG A 197 -3.96 -5.97 13.98
CA ARG A 197 -3.85 -6.58 12.66
C ARG A 197 -2.36 -6.71 12.32
N ILE A 198 -1.99 -7.75 11.59
CA ILE A 198 -0.67 -7.96 11.01
C ILE A 198 -0.85 -8.43 9.57
N ASP A 199 -0.12 -7.83 8.64
CA ASP A 199 -0.12 -8.22 7.23
C ASP A 199 1.23 -8.86 6.89
N LEU A 200 1.25 -10.17 6.72
CA LEU A 200 2.43 -10.91 6.29
C LEU A 200 2.47 -10.92 4.76
N CYS A 201 3.63 -10.68 4.15
CA CYS A 201 3.77 -10.72 2.69
C CYS A 201 5.03 -11.44 2.22
N ALA A 202 5.02 -11.87 0.96
CA ALA A 202 6.19 -12.30 0.20
C ALA A 202 6.14 -11.73 -1.22
N ASP A 203 7.25 -11.14 -1.67
CA ASP A 203 7.51 -10.70 -3.04
C ASP A 203 8.32 -11.77 -3.77
N PHE A 204 7.89 -12.15 -4.97
CA PHE A 204 8.58 -13.16 -5.79
C PHE A 204 8.42 -12.88 -7.28
N VAL A 205 9.33 -13.41 -8.09
CA VAL A 205 9.16 -13.52 -9.55
C VAL A 205 8.56 -14.88 -9.87
N SER A 206 7.56 -14.88 -10.77
CA SER A 206 7.13 -16.08 -11.47
C SER A 206 6.46 -15.70 -12.80
N HIS A 207 6.73 -16.49 -13.83
CA HIS A 207 6.13 -16.36 -15.17
C HIS A 207 4.85 -17.20 -15.33
N GLU A 208 4.37 -17.84 -14.25
CA GLU A 208 3.12 -18.61 -14.21
C GLU A 208 1.89 -17.79 -14.62
N ASN A 209 0.98 -18.40 -15.39
CA ASN A 209 -0.22 -17.71 -15.87
C ASN A 209 -1.31 -17.68 -14.79
N MET A 210 -1.18 -16.74 -13.86
CA MET A 210 -2.07 -16.59 -12.70
C MET A 210 -3.53 -16.25 -13.06
N GLU A 211 -3.81 -15.81 -14.29
CA GLU A 211 -5.18 -15.58 -14.78
C GLU A 211 -5.91 -16.90 -15.14
N SER A 212 -5.16 -17.94 -15.51
CA SER A 212 -5.72 -19.23 -15.95
C SER A 212 -6.42 -20.04 -14.87
N TRP A 213 -6.24 -19.69 -13.59
CA TRP A 213 -6.76 -20.46 -12.46
C TRP A 213 -8.26 -20.23 -12.24
N GLY A 214 -9.08 -21.27 -12.41
CA GLY A 214 -10.49 -21.23 -12.06
C GLY A 214 -10.74 -20.99 -10.55
N ARG A 215 -11.92 -20.46 -10.18
CA ARG A 215 -12.24 -20.16 -8.76
C ARG A 215 -12.29 -21.43 -7.91
N GLU A 216 -12.53 -22.57 -8.53
CA GLU A 216 -12.49 -23.91 -7.97
C GLU A 216 -11.06 -24.42 -7.65
N ALA A 217 -10.01 -23.85 -8.24
CA ALA A 217 -8.63 -24.14 -7.84
C ALA A 217 -8.32 -23.66 -6.41
N TRP A 218 -9.02 -22.61 -5.96
CA TRP A 218 -8.86 -21.99 -4.64
C TRP A 218 -9.71 -22.67 -3.56
N ILE A 219 -9.05 -23.40 -2.66
CA ILE A 219 -9.67 -23.98 -1.47
C ILE A 219 -9.45 -23.03 -0.30
N ALA A 220 -10.50 -22.33 0.13
CA ALA A 220 -10.42 -21.26 1.11
C ALA A 220 -11.49 -21.41 2.21
N ARG A 221 -11.15 -21.05 3.45
CA ARG A 221 -12.15 -20.81 4.51
C ARG A 221 -12.92 -19.49 4.29
N GLY A 222 -12.34 -18.56 3.53
CA GLY A 222 -12.98 -17.30 3.10
C GLY A 222 -13.91 -17.50 1.89
N LYS A 223 -15.19 -17.10 2.02
CA LYS A 223 -16.23 -17.35 0.99
C LYS A 223 -16.16 -16.47 -0.27
N LYS A 224 -15.45 -15.34 -0.22
CA LYS A 224 -15.34 -14.39 -1.34
C LYS A 224 -13.99 -14.59 -2.04
N ILE A 225 -14.01 -14.90 -3.34
CA ILE A 225 -12.84 -15.05 -4.19
C ILE A 225 -13.06 -14.15 -5.42
N ASP A 226 -12.33 -13.04 -5.50
CA ASP A 226 -12.41 -12.04 -6.56
C ASP A 226 -11.16 -12.13 -7.46
N ALA A 227 -11.34 -11.85 -8.74
CA ALA A 227 -10.24 -11.62 -9.69
C ALA A 227 -10.26 -10.15 -10.11
N HIS A 228 -9.09 -9.57 -10.36
CA HIS A 228 -8.91 -8.16 -10.67
C HIS A 228 -8.14 -7.98 -11.99
N ALA A 229 -8.53 -6.97 -12.75
CA ALA A 229 -7.87 -6.54 -13.96
C ALA A 229 -7.87 -5.01 -14.07
N VAL A 230 -6.91 -4.44 -14.78
CA VAL A 230 -6.81 -3.02 -15.11
C VAL A 230 -6.43 -2.91 -16.59
N ASN A 231 -7.20 -2.12 -17.35
CA ASN A 231 -7.04 -1.99 -18.81
C ASN A 231 -6.96 -3.37 -19.50
N GLU A 232 -7.94 -4.23 -19.21
CA GLU A 232 -8.10 -5.59 -19.75
C GLU A 232 -6.98 -6.58 -19.40
N LYS A 233 -5.96 -6.18 -18.63
CA LYS A 233 -4.89 -7.06 -18.15
C LYS A 233 -5.14 -7.48 -16.70
N PHE A 234 -5.06 -8.79 -16.43
CA PHE A 234 -5.15 -9.32 -15.08
C PHE A 234 -4.06 -8.73 -14.15
N THR A 235 -4.47 -8.37 -12.93
CA THR A 235 -3.60 -7.74 -11.92
C THR A 235 -3.56 -8.49 -10.59
N GLY A 236 -4.50 -9.40 -10.30
CA GLY A 236 -4.43 -10.23 -9.10
C GLY A 236 -5.72 -10.90 -8.64
N TRP A 237 -5.57 -11.75 -7.62
CA TRP A 237 -6.64 -12.39 -6.85
C TRP A 237 -6.81 -11.73 -5.48
N SER A 238 -8.05 -11.66 -5.00
CA SER A 238 -8.36 -11.36 -3.61
C SER A 238 -9.26 -12.42 -3.00
N ILE A 239 -8.89 -12.94 -1.82
CA ILE A 239 -9.64 -14.00 -1.13
C ILE A 239 -9.97 -13.56 0.29
N GLY A 240 -11.23 -13.69 0.70
CA GLY A 240 -11.68 -13.45 2.06
C GLY A 240 -11.74 -11.98 2.51
N LEU A 241 -11.64 -11.00 1.59
CA LEU A 241 -11.65 -9.58 1.93
C LEU A 241 -12.81 -9.19 2.87
N GLY A 242 -12.48 -8.46 3.94
CA GLY A 242 -13.41 -8.07 5.00
C GLY A 242 -13.59 -9.11 6.12
N GLY A 243 -13.02 -10.31 5.99
CA GLY A 243 -13.00 -11.33 7.03
C GLY A 243 -11.90 -11.14 8.09
N LYS A 244 -11.85 -12.07 9.06
CA LYS A 244 -10.78 -12.12 10.08
C LYS A 244 -9.39 -12.43 9.50
N ILE A 245 -9.36 -13.12 8.34
CA ILE A 245 -8.17 -13.32 7.52
C ILE A 245 -8.57 -12.98 6.08
N SER A 246 -7.67 -12.35 5.31
CA SER A 246 -7.81 -12.20 3.87
C SER A 246 -6.47 -12.29 3.16
N CYS A 247 -6.43 -12.93 1.99
CA CYS A 247 -5.27 -12.99 1.11
C CYS A 247 -5.44 -12.04 -0.09
N ARG A 248 -4.35 -11.43 -0.54
CA ARG A 248 -4.22 -10.78 -1.84
C ARG A 248 -3.00 -11.38 -2.55
N LEU A 249 -3.14 -11.75 -3.82
CA LEU A 249 -2.02 -12.13 -4.68
C LEU A 249 -2.08 -11.23 -5.91
N TYR A 250 -1.16 -10.28 -6.03
CA TYR A 250 -1.23 -9.22 -7.04
C TYR A 250 0.11 -8.87 -7.66
N ASN A 251 0.08 -8.34 -8.88
CA ASN A 251 1.25 -7.84 -9.57
C ASN A 251 1.73 -6.55 -8.86
N LYS A 252 2.79 -6.69 -8.08
CA LYS A 252 3.33 -5.63 -7.23
C LYS A 252 4.06 -4.57 -8.06
N LEU A 253 4.66 -4.97 -9.18
CA LEU A 253 5.34 -4.08 -10.11
C LEU A 253 4.36 -3.05 -10.73
N ILE A 254 3.17 -3.49 -11.15
CA ILE A 254 2.10 -2.59 -11.64
C ILE A 254 1.62 -1.63 -10.54
N GLU A 255 1.50 -2.09 -9.29
CA GLU A 255 1.09 -1.24 -8.17
C GLU A 255 2.10 -0.13 -7.90
N ILE A 256 3.40 -0.44 -7.77
CA ILE A 256 4.40 0.58 -7.44
C ILE A 256 4.61 1.61 -8.54
N TYR A 257 4.42 1.25 -9.82
CA TYR A 257 4.42 2.20 -10.93
C TYR A 257 3.20 3.13 -10.90
N SER A 258 2.04 2.65 -10.44
CA SER A 258 0.82 3.44 -10.30
C SER A 258 0.85 4.36 -9.07
N SER A 259 1.45 3.92 -7.96
CA SER A 259 1.53 4.68 -6.71
C SER A 259 2.77 5.56 -6.56
N GLY A 260 3.79 5.36 -7.40
CA GLY A 260 5.10 6.03 -7.31
C GLY A 260 6.00 5.50 -6.19
N ARG A 261 5.63 4.39 -5.54
CA ARG A 261 6.34 3.77 -4.40
C ARG A 261 7.50 2.88 -4.85
N THR A 262 8.49 3.50 -5.48
CA THR A 262 9.69 2.81 -6.02
C THR A 262 10.68 2.32 -4.95
N ASP A 263 10.41 2.54 -3.65
CA ASP A 263 11.29 2.17 -2.53
C ASP A 263 11.58 0.66 -2.39
N LEU A 264 10.80 -0.21 -3.04
CA LEU A 264 11.07 -1.66 -3.10
C LEU A 264 12.06 -2.06 -4.22
N ILE A 265 12.23 -1.24 -5.26
CA ILE A 265 13.04 -1.59 -6.44
C ILE A 265 14.51 -1.89 -6.10
N PRO A 266 15.22 -1.08 -5.29
CA PRO A 266 16.60 -1.39 -4.92
C PRO A 266 16.73 -2.72 -4.15
N LEU A 267 15.78 -2.99 -3.26
CA LEU A 267 15.75 -4.19 -2.41
C LEU A 267 15.52 -5.45 -3.24
N TRP A 268 14.64 -5.38 -4.25
CA TRP A 268 14.45 -6.48 -5.22
C TRP A 268 15.70 -6.68 -6.10
N LYS A 269 16.38 -5.61 -6.53
CA LYS A 269 17.63 -5.71 -7.32
C LYS A 269 18.77 -6.32 -6.51
N GLU A 270 18.90 -6.00 -5.21
CA GLU A 270 19.82 -6.69 -4.29
C GLU A 270 19.49 -8.19 -4.17
N ALA A 271 18.20 -8.56 -4.21
CA ALA A 271 17.74 -9.95 -4.21
C ALA A 271 17.76 -10.65 -5.59
N GLY A 272 18.35 -10.03 -6.63
CA GLY A 272 18.51 -10.65 -7.95
C GLY A 272 17.31 -10.54 -8.90
N TRP A 273 16.40 -9.58 -8.68
CA TRP A 273 15.38 -9.20 -9.67
C TRP A 273 16.02 -8.58 -10.92
N ILE A 274 15.61 -9.05 -12.10
CA ILE A 274 16.05 -8.53 -13.39
C ILE A 274 14.96 -7.59 -13.93
N GLU A 275 15.37 -6.44 -14.44
CA GLU A 275 14.42 -5.41 -14.89
C GLU A 275 13.59 -5.90 -16.08
N GLY A 276 12.26 -5.96 -15.89
CA GLY A 276 11.31 -6.55 -16.82
C GLY A 276 10.66 -7.86 -16.31
N GLU A 277 11.25 -8.54 -15.33
CA GLU A 277 10.62 -9.69 -14.67
C GLU A 277 9.35 -9.25 -13.89
N PRO A 278 8.23 -10.01 -13.96
CA PRO A 278 7.02 -9.68 -13.24
C PRO A 278 7.16 -9.99 -11.73
N VAL A 279 7.11 -8.96 -10.89
CA VAL A 279 7.08 -9.13 -9.43
C VAL A 279 5.63 -9.28 -8.95
N TRP A 280 5.36 -10.40 -8.29
CA TRP A 280 4.10 -10.69 -7.62
C TRP A 280 4.29 -10.59 -6.11
N ARG A 281 3.27 -10.04 -5.42
CA ARG A 281 3.16 -10.09 -3.96
C ARG A 281 1.99 -10.96 -3.56
N VAL A 282 2.23 -11.92 -2.69
CA VAL A 282 1.19 -12.55 -1.87
C VAL A 282 1.19 -11.92 -0.48
N GLU A 283 0.02 -11.55 0.04
CA GLU A 283 -0.18 -10.83 1.29
C GLU A 283 -1.34 -11.45 2.09
N PHE A 284 -1.05 -11.97 3.29
CA PHE A 284 -2.05 -12.43 4.25
C PHE A 284 -2.24 -11.40 5.36
N GLN A 285 -3.39 -10.74 5.36
CA GLN A 285 -3.87 -9.91 6.47
C GLN A 285 -4.53 -10.81 7.53
N LEU A 286 -4.06 -10.74 8.78
CA LEU A 286 -4.66 -11.41 9.94
C LEU A 286 -5.15 -10.38 10.97
N MET A 287 -6.40 -10.48 11.40
CA MET A 287 -7.04 -9.59 12.40
C MET A 287 -6.91 -10.15 13.82
N ARG A 288 -7.01 -9.28 14.84
CA ARG A 288 -6.92 -9.63 16.27
C ARG A 288 -7.63 -10.92 16.65
N ASP A 289 -8.87 -11.11 16.22
CA ASP A 289 -9.71 -12.24 16.63
C ASP A 289 -9.00 -13.58 16.39
N VAL A 290 -8.35 -13.76 15.24
CA VAL A 290 -7.57 -14.96 14.89
C VAL A 290 -6.31 -15.06 15.73
N LEU A 291 -5.59 -13.94 15.89
CA LEU A 291 -4.37 -13.92 16.70
C LEU A 291 -4.69 -14.32 18.17
N ALA A 292 -5.81 -13.83 18.71
CA ALA A 292 -6.31 -14.17 20.03
C ALA A 292 -6.85 -15.62 20.13
N GLU A 293 -7.47 -16.16 19.07
CA GLU A 293 -7.84 -17.59 18.97
C GLU A 293 -6.60 -18.51 19.05
N HIS A 294 -5.42 -18.04 18.61
CA HIS A 294 -4.12 -18.71 18.80
C HIS A 294 -3.34 -18.25 20.06
N GLY A 295 -3.91 -17.40 20.92
CA GLY A 295 -3.25 -16.86 22.13
C GLY A 295 -2.17 -15.79 21.89
N LEU A 296 -1.99 -15.34 20.64
CA LEU A 296 -0.95 -14.41 20.21
C LEU A 296 -1.41 -12.94 20.35
N ILE A 297 -1.40 -12.42 21.58
CA ILE A 297 -1.88 -11.06 21.89
C ILE A 297 -0.75 -10.01 21.83
N SER A 298 0.43 -10.32 22.38
CA SER A 298 1.55 -9.38 22.46
C SER A 298 2.34 -9.35 21.15
N LEU A 299 2.97 -8.21 20.83
CA LEU A 299 3.86 -8.14 19.67
C LEU A 299 4.98 -9.20 19.75
N GLY A 300 5.58 -9.39 20.94
CA GLY A 300 6.63 -10.40 21.14
C GLY A 300 6.15 -11.82 20.83
N SER A 301 4.93 -12.22 21.25
CA SER A 301 4.41 -13.55 20.94
C SER A 301 4.05 -13.72 19.48
N VAL A 302 3.48 -12.70 18.83
CA VAL A 302 3.19 -12.73 17.38
C VAL A 302 4.48 -12.86 16.56
N LEU A 303 5.52 -12.09 16.86
CA LEU A 303 6.79 -12.14 16.12
C LEU A 303 7.54 -13.47 16.32
N ALA A 304 7.42 -14.08 17.49
CA ALA A 304 7.98 -15.41 17.75
C ALA A 304 7.24 -16.57 17.04
N ASN A 305 6.10 -16.30 16.37
CA ASN A 305 5.25 -17.31 15.75
C ASN A 305 4.92 -17.02 14.26
N LEU A 306 5.69 -16.15 13.60
CA LEU A 306 5.44 -15.77 12.20
C LEU A 306 5.41 -16.96 11.23
N ASN A 307 6.30 -17.93 11.42
CA ASN A 307 6.35 -19.16 10.60
C ASN A 307 5.05 -19.99 10.72
N GLY A 308 4.56 -20.17 11.96
CA GLY A 308 3.28 -20.83 12.21
C GLY A 308 2.08 -20.07 11.64
N LEU A 309 2.07 -18.74 11.74
CA LEU A 309 1.03 -17.89 11.15
C LEU A 309 1.02 -17.96 9.62
N TRP A 310 2.19 -17.95 8.96
CA TRP A 310 2.30 -18.10 7.51
C TRP A 310 1.85 -19.48 7.05
N SER A 311 2.36 -20.54 7.68
CA SER A 311 2.01 -21.93 7.39
C SER A 311 0.50 -22.17 7.52
N TYR A 312 -0.12 -21.73 8.60
CA TYR A 312 -1.58 -21.81 8.78
C TYR A 312 -2.34 -21.04 7.69
N ALA A 313 -1.91 -19.82 7.35
CA ALA A 313 -2.57 -19.00 6.35
C ALA A 313 -2.48 -19.60 4.92
N SER A 314 -1.34 -20.22 4.59
CA SER A 314 -1.00 -20.71 3.24
C SER A 314 -1.20 -22.22 3.01
N THR A 315 -1.54 -23.00 4.04
CA THR A 315 -1.85 -24.44 3.90
C THR A 315 -3.26 -24.79 4.40
N GLU A 316 -3.68 -24.20 5.53
CA GLU A 316 -4.90 -24.57 6.24
C GLU A 316 -6.09 -23.63 5.97
N TRP A 317 -5.82 -22.33 5.85
CA TRP A 317 -6.85 -21.31 5.61
C TRP A 317 -7.10 -21.06 4.12
N LEU A 318 -6.04 -21.06 3.30
CA LEU A 318 -6.07 -20.97 1.84
C LEU A 318 -5.06 -21.92 1.22
N ARG A 319 -5.49 -22.72 0.25
CA ARG A 319 -4.64 -23.56 -0.60
C ARG A 319 -5.05 -23.43 -2.06
N LEU A 320 -4.10 -23.12 -2.95
CA LEU A 320 -4.29 -23.27 -4.39
C LEU A 320 -3.96 -24.72 -4.78
N THR A 321 -4.81 -25.31 -5.61
CA THR A 321 -4.73 -26.70 -6.05
C THR A 321 -4.89 -26.81 -7.56
N LEU A 322 -4.42 -27.91 -8.14
CA LEU A 322 -4.74 -28.27 -9.53
C LEU A 322 -6.10 -28.98 -9.54
N PRO A 323 -7.14 -28.44 -10.21
CA PRO A 323 -8.44 -29.11 -10.30
C PRO A 323 -8.35 -30.46 -11.00
N ASN A 324 -8.97 -31.48 -10.41
CA ASN A 324 -9.17 -32.77 -11.07
C ASN A 324 -10.67 -32.94 -11.40
N PRO A 325 -11.06 -32.94 -12.68
CA PRO A 325 -12.45 -33.18 -13.09
C PRO A 325 -13.03 -34.52 -12.61
N ASP A 326 -12.18 -35.55 -12.46
CA ASP A 326 -12.59 -36.92 -12.13
C ASP A 326 -12.69 -37.19 -10.62
N ASP A 327 -12.21 -36.28 -9.75
CA ASP A 327 -12.40 -36.39 -8.29
C ASP A 327 -13.12 -35.16 -7.75
N GLN A 328 -14.38 -35.32 -7.34
CA GLN A 328 -15.15 -34.25 -6.70
C GLN A 328 -14.62 -33.89 -5.28
N THR A 329 -13.70 -34.70 -4.73
CA THR A 329 -13.15 -34.55 -3.38
C THR A 329 -12.03 -33.52 -3.33
N ARG A 330 -12.36 -32.22 -3.48
CA ARG A 330 -11.39 -31.11 -3.56
C ARG A 330 -10.27 -31.12 -2.50
N SER A 331 -10.48 -31.67 -1.30
CA SER A 331 -9.42 -31.83 -0.30
C SER A 331 -8.26 -32.72 -0.75
N ARG A 332 -8.50 -33.71 -1.62
CA ARG A 332 -7.48 -34.61 -2.18
C ARG A 332 -6.69 -34.01 -3.34
N TRP A 333 -7.17 -32.92 -3.94
CA TRP A 333 -6.50 -32.30 -5.09
C TRP A 333 -5.07 -31.90 -4.75
N PRO A 334 -4.08 -32.14 -5.64
CA PRO A 334 -2.69 -31.82 -5.39
C PRO A 334 -2.50 -30.29 -5.34
N ILE A 335 -1.50 -29.87 -4.55
CA ILE A 335 -1.12 -28.45 -4.44
C ILE A 335 -0.58 -27.93 -5.77
N HIS A 336 -0.92 -26.69 -6.13
CA HIS A 336 -0.34 -26.05 -7.32
C HIS A 336 1.16 -25.79 -7.10
N PRO A 337 2.07 -26.07 -8.05
CA PRO A 337 3.52 -25.97 -7.82
C PRO A 337 3.98 -24.62 -7.24
N LEU A 338 3.53 -23.50 -7.83
CA LEU A 338 3.76 -22.15 -7.29
C LEU A 338 3.31 -21.98 -5.82
N TRP A 339 2.16 -22.55 -5.47
CA TRP A 339 1.63 -22.46 -4.11
C TRP A 339 2.36 -23.38 -3.14
N GLY A 340 2.95 -24.47 -3.64
CA GLY A 340 3.97 -25.24 -2.93
C GLY A 340 5.06 -24.31 -2.41
N TYR A 341 5.82 -23.68 -3.33
CA TYR A 341 6.88 -22.72 -2.99
C TYR A 341 6.42 -21.61 -2.04
N VAL A 342 5.27 -20.97 -2.30
CA VAL A 342 4.72 -19.92 -1.43
C VAL A 342 4.41 -20.43 -0.02
N SER A 343 3.81 -21.62 0.11
CA SER A 343 3.42 -22.19 1.40
C SER A 343 4.59 -22.71 2.22
N SER A 344 5.70 -23.05 1.57
CA SER A 344 6.90 -23.57 2.22
C SER A 344 7.96 -22.50 2.54
N ILE A 345 7.71 -21.21 2.28
CA ILE A 345 8.64 -20.11 2.63
C ILE A 345 8.99 -20.19 4.11
N ASP A 346 10.28 -20.28 4.42
CA ASP A 346 10.76 -20.23 5.80
C ASP A 346 10.81 -18.79 6.32
N TRP A 347 10.16 -18.55 7.47
CA TRP A 347 10.15 -17.26 8.16
C TRP A 347 11.16 -17.16 9.31
N GLU A 348 11.93 -18.22 9.59
CA GLU A 348 12.96 -18.24 10.62
C GLU A 348 14.32 -17.75 10.07
N THR A 349 14.64 -18.06 8.81
CA THR A 349 15.83 -17.52 8.13
C THR A 349 15.64 -16.03 7.78
N ASN A 350 16.45 -15.15 8.36
CA ASN A 350 16.41 -13.72 8.04
C ASN A 350 17.08 -13.40 6.69
N LEU A 351 16.30 -13.46 5.60
CA LEU A 351 16.73 -13.13 4.23
C LEU A 351 16.53 -11.66 3.84
N ASN A 352 16.10 -10.78 4.76
CA ASN A 352 15.58 -9.46 4.40
C ASN A 352 16.55 -8.31 4.73
N THR A 353 17.23 -7.79 3.71
CA THR A 353 17.95 -6.50 3.83
C THR A 353 16.99 -5.38 4.21
N LEU A 354 17.33 -4.62 5.26
CA LEU A 354 16.65 -3.37 5.60
C LEU A 354 17.26 -2.21 4.80
N SER A 355 16.40 -1.36 4.24
CA SER A 355 16.85 -0.12 3.61
C SER A 355 17.52 0.80 4.63
N ARG A 356 18.61 1.47 4.23
CA ARG A 356 19.56 2.12 5.16
C ARG A 356 19.20 3.55 5.55
N SER A 357 18.15 4.14 4.99
CA SER A 357 17.74 5.51 5.30
C SER A 357 16.22 5.70 5.20
N PHE A 358 15.62 6.08 6.33
CA PHE A 358 14.22 6.42 6.43
C PHE A 358 14.04 7.86 6.91
N GLN A 359 13.07 8.57 6.34
CA GLN A 359 12.57 9.84 6.82
C GLN A 359 11.06 9.73 6.98
N ALA A 360 10.51 10.28 8.05
CA ALA A 360 9.08 10.23 8.38
C ALA A 360 8.21 11.16 7.52
N THR A 361 8.61 11.39 6.27
CA THR A 361 8.00 12.33 5.31
C THR A 361 7.05 11.61 4.35
N ARG A 362 5.84 12.13 4.16
CA ARG A 362 4.87 11.66 3.15
C ARG A 362 5.09 12.36 1.80
N LEU A 363 6.31 12.27 1.25
CA LEU A 363 6.66 12.85 -0.05
C LEU A 363 5.88 12.16 -1.20
N PRO A 364 5.33 12.93 -2.17
CA PRO A 364 4.88 12.40 -3.45
C PRO A 364 6.07 12.09 -4.39
N ASP A 365 5.82 11.41 -5.49
CA ASP A 365 6.78 11.27 -6.61
C ASP A 365 6.89 12.57 -7.42
N ASP A 366 8.11 13.01 -7.71
CA ASP A 366 8.40 14.22 -8.49
C ASP A 366 7.75 14.20 -9.87
N LYS A 367 7.67 13.02 -10.53
CA LYS A 367 7.01 12.90 -11.85
C LYS A 367 5.55 13.36 -11.79
N ARG A 368 4.86 13.11 -10.67
CA ARG A 368 3.48 13.54 -10.45
C ARG A 368 3.38 15.06 -10.25
N ILE A 369 4.35 15.69 -9.56
CA ILE A 369 4.41 17.15 -9.43
C ILE A 369 4.65 17.79 -10.82
N LEU A 370 5.66 17.29 -11.54
CA LEU A 370 6.06 17.80 -12.85
C LEU A 370 4.94 17.64 -13.89
N ALA A 371 4.25 16.49 -13.92
CA ALA A 371 3.11 16.26 -14.81
C ALA A 371 1.96 17.24 -14.59
N LEU A 372 1.67 17.63 -13.35
CA LEU A 372 0.68 18.68 -13.06
C LEU A 372 1.12 20.05 -13.57
N GLY A 373 2.39 20.41 -13.40
CA GLY A 373 2.97 21.65 -13.93
C GLY A 373 2.89 21.72 -15.46
N ILE A 374 3.35 20.67 -16.13
CA ILE A 374 3.29 20.51 -17.59
C ILE A 374 1.85 20.60 -18.10
N SER A 375 0.90 19.91 -17.44
CA SER A 375 -0.51 19.91 -17.85
C SER A 375 -1.16 21.29 -17.73
N SER A 376 -0.82 22.05 -16.69
CA SER A 376 -1.33 23.40 -16.48
C SER A 376 -0.74 24.40 -17.48
N MET A 377 0.58 24.31 -17.74
CA MET A 377 1.26 25.11 -18.77
C MET A 377 0.74 24.81 -20.18
N ALA A 378 0.59 23.54 -20.55
CA ALA A 378 0.06 23.14 -21.85
C ALA A 378 -1.40 23.64 -22.05
N SER A 379 -2.21 23.61 -20.99
CA SER A 379 -3.57 24.16 -21.01
C SER A 379 -3.58 25.68 -21.23
N PHE A 380 -2.64 26.40 -20.62
CA PHE A 380 -2.46 27.85 -20.84
C PHE A 380 -1.97 28.15 -22.26
N MET A 381 -0.96 27.43 -22.75
CA MET A 381 -0.42 27.58 -24.11
C MET A 381 -1.51 27.33 -25.17
N ALA A 382 -2.27 26.23 -25.04
CA ALA A 382 -3.37 25.90 -25.95
C ALA A 382 -4.48 26.98 -25.93
N LYS A 383 -4.88 27.46 -24.75
CA LYS A 383 -5.86 28.56 -24.61
C LYS A 383 -5.44 29.84 -25.35
N HIS A 384 -4.13 30.11 -25.39
CA HIS A 384 -3.55 31.31 -26.01
C HIS A 384 -2.95 31.06 -27.40
N ALA A 385 -3.16 29.87 -27.99
CA ALA A 385 -2.64 29.43 -29.29
C ALA A 385 -1.09 29.53 -29.42
N ILE A 386 -0.37 29.39 -28.31
CA ILE A 386 1.10 29.40 -28.28
C ILE A 386 1.61 27.99 -28.52
N THR A 387 2.52 27.82 -29.49
CA THR A 387 3.21 26.56 -29.78
C THR A 387 4.70 26.57 -29.41
N ASP A 388 5.31 27.75 -29.29
CA ASP A 388 6.69 27.89 -28.84
C ASP A 388 6.82 27.68 -27.32
N PHE A 389 7.84 26.94 -26.91
CA PHE A 389 8.02 26.54 -25.51
C PHE A 389 8.48 27.69 -24.61
N ASP A 390 9.47 28.47 -25.04
CA ASP A 390 10.07 29.52 -24.23
C ASP A 390 9.14 30.74 -24.09
N GLU A 391 8.44 31.11 -25.17
CA GLU A 391 7.33 32.06 -25.13
C GLU A 391 6.19 31.55 -24.23
N GLY A 392 5.82 30.27 -24.36
CA GLY A 392 4.77 29.63 -23.56
C GLY A 392 5.07 29.69 -22.07
N LEU A 393 6.28 29.28 -21.68
CA LEU A 393 6.78 29.30 -20.30
C LEU A 393 6.85 30.75 -19.76
N GLY A 394 7.44 31.68 -20.51
CA GLY A 394 7.57 33.08 -20.09
C GLY A 394 6.22 33.77 -19.88
N ARG A 395 5.27 33.61 -20.81
CA ARG A 395 3.90 34.14 -20.68
C ARG A 395 3.13 33.47 -19.55
N TYR A 396 3.32 32.17 -19.32
CA TYR A 396 2.67 31.41 -18.25
C TYR A 396 3.16 31.86 -16.86
N LEU A 397 4.47 32.02 -16.66
CA LEU A 397 5.05 32.54 -15.41
C LEU A 397 4.56 33.96 -15.10
N LEU A 398 4.51 34.84 -16.11
CA LEU A 398 3.95 36.19 -15.95
C LEU A 398 2.46 36.14 -15.55
N ALA A 399 1.67 35.28 -16.17
CA ALA A 399 0.26 35.11 -15.85
C ALA A 399 0.03 34.56 -14.43
N ILE A 400 0.88 33.64 -13.95
CA ILE A 400 0.88 33.17 -12.55
C ILE A 400 1.16 34.34 -11.60
N HIS A 401 2.21 35.13 -11.86
CA HIS A 401 2.56 36.26 -11.01
C HIS A 401 1.43 37.31 -10.95
N GLN A 402 0.83 37.65 -12.09
CA GLN A 402 -0.33 38.55 -12.17
C GLN A 402 -1.56 37.99 -11.42
N HIS A 403 -1.86 36.71 -11.56
CA HIS A 403 -2.97 36.06 -10.85
C HIS A 403 -2.75 36.03 -9.34
N LEU A 404 -1.54 35.75 -8.87
CA LEU A 404 -1.18 35.80 -7.45
C LEU A 404 -1.26 37.21 -6.89
N HIS A 405 -0.77 38.23 -7.62
CA HIS A 405 -0.90 39.63 -7.20
C HIS A 405 -2.36 40.06 -7.04
N ALA A 406 -3.19 39.84 -8.07
CA ALA A 406 -4.60 40.23 -8.05
C ALA A 406 -5.44 39.43 -7.02
N SER A 407 -5.05 38.18 -6.73
CA SER A 407 -5.67 37.39 -5.66
C SER A 407 -5.20 37.85 -4.27
N GLY A 408 -3.94 38.26 -4.14
CA GLY A 408 -3.31 38.76 -2.92
C GLY A 408 -3.87 40.12 -2.49
N GLU A 409 -4.03 41.05 -3.43
CA GLU A 409 -4.65 42.37 -3.19
C GLU A 409 -6.07 42.25 -2.59
N PHE A 410 -6.83 41.23 -2.97
CA PHE A 410 -8.18 40.98 -2.44
C PHE A 410 -8.19 40.50 -0.98
N ILE A 411 -7.10 39.90 -0.50
CA ILE A 411 -6.96 39.32 0.85
C ILE A 411 -5.89 40.00 1.71
N GLY A 412 -5.22 41.04 1.20
CA GLY A 412 -4.16 41.79 1.90
C GLY A 412 -2.79 41.10 1.96
N LEU A 413 -2.52 40.13 1.08
CA LEU A 413 -1.26 39.38 1.04
C LEU A 413 -0.42 39.70 -0.21
N SER A 414 0.89 39.51 -0.13
CA SER A 414 1.74 39.56 -1.32
C SER A 414 1.62 38.28 -2.16
N ALA A 415 2.07 38.35 -3.43
CA ALA A 415 2.15 37.16 -4.29
C ALA A 415 3.11 36.08 -3.73
N GLU A 416 4.13 36.48 -2.97
CA GLU A 416 5.07 35.59 -2.29
C GLU A 416 4.41 34.90 -1.08
N ASP A 417 3.66 35.65 -0.26
CA ASP A 417 2.90 35.11 0.87
C ASP A 417 1.86 34.08 0.42
N MET A 418 1.15 34.35 -0.68
CA MET A 418 0.19 33.40 -1.28
C MET A 418 0.82 32.09 -1.77
N ILE A 419 2.09 32.12 -2.20
CA ILE A 419 2.85 30.90 -2.48
C ILE A 419 3.25 30.24 -1.15
N LEU A 420 3.74 31.03 -0.19
CA LEU A 420 4.22 30.54 1.10
C LEU A 420 3.13 29.83 1.91
N GLU A 421 1.88 30.28 1.90
CA GLU A 421 0.75 29.55 2.50
C GLU A 421 0.55 28.16 1.87
N LYS A 422 0.59 28.07 0.55
CA LYS A 422 0.45 26.80 -0.18
C LYS A 422 1.65 25.88 0.10
N VAL A 423 2.85 26.43 0.21
CA VAL A 423 4.07 25.71 0.63
C VAL A 423 3.96 25.21 2.07
N ARG A 424 3.47 26.04 3.01
CA ARG A 424 3.24 25.65 4.41
C ARG A 424 2.19 24.53 4.52
N LEU A 425 1.08 24.62 3.78
CA LEU A 425 0.07 23.55 3.70
C LEU A 425 0.67 22.22 3.23
N ARG A 426 1.38 22.22 2.08
CA ARG A 426 2.03 21.00 1.57
C ARG A 426 3.16 20.53 2.48
N GLY A 427 3.88 21.43 3.13
CA GLY A 427 4.91 21.12 4.12
C GLY A 427 4.38 20.41 5.37
N LYS A 428 3.14 20.70 5.77
CA LYS A 428 2.39 19.93 6.77
C LYS A 428 2.02 18.53 6.23
N GLU A 429 1.36 18.47 5.07
CA GLU A 429 0.92 17.20 4.47
C GLU A 429 2.10 16.23 4.24
N PHE A 430 3.24 16.73 3.75
CA PHE A 430 4.43 15.92 3.46
C PHE A 430 5.32 15.71 4.69
N ASN A 431 4.98 16.33 5.84
CA ASN A 431 5.74 16.31 7.09
C ASN A 431 7.18 16.87 6.97
N THR A 432 7.39 17.82 6.05
CA THR A 432 8.73 18.39 5.73
C THR A 432 8.99 19.77 6.34
N ILE A 433 7.96 20.52 6.75
CA ILE A 433 8.09 21.86 7.33
C ILE A 433 7.31 21.91 8.64
N LEU A 434 7.94 22.37 9.73
CA LEU A 434 7.24 22.74 10.95
C LEU A 434 6.79 24.21 10.85
N ASN A 435 5.49 24.42 10.68
CA ASN A 435 4.89 25.75 10.51
C ASN A 435 4.65 26.48 11.84
N ILE A 436 4.67 25.75 12.96
CA ILE A 436 4.49 26.34 14.29
C ILE A 436 5.78 27.03 14.73
N ASN A 437 5.69 28.32 15.07
CA ASN A 437 6.80 29.10 15.60
C ASN A 437 7.29 28.54 16.95
N GLU A 438 8.55 28.08 17.02
CA GLU A 438 9.14 27.59 18.27
C GLU A 438 9.10 28.63 19.40
N ALA A 439 9.25 29.92 19.08
CA ALA A 439 9.23 30.99 20.08
C ALA A 439 7.86 31.08 20.78
N GLU A 440 6.79 30.72 20.06
CA GLU A 440 5.42 30.72 20.56
C GLU A 440 5.11 29.48 21.41
N GLN A 441 5.59 28.30 21.00
CA GLN A 441 5.60 27.13 21.88
C GLN A 441 6.39 27.38 23.17
N LYS A 442 7.60 27.95 23.06
CA LYS A 442 8.44 28.32 24.21
C LYS A 442 7.73 29.33 25.12
N ARG A 443 7.07 30.35 24.56
CA ARG A 443 6.18 31.27 25.30
C ARG A 443 5.07 30.54 26.06
N LEU A 444 4.30 29.69 25.38
CA LEU A 444 3.17 28.97 25.99
C LEU A 444 3.61 28.01 27.10
N VAL A 445 4.78 27.39 26.98
CA VAL A 445 5.40 26.59 28.06
C VAL A 445 5.80 27.46 29.24
N ILE A 446 6.49 28.59 29.00
CA ILE A 446 6.89 29.55 30.05
C ILE A 446 5.65 30.13 30.75
N GLU A 447 4.59 30.48 30.03
CA GLU A 447 3.35 31.00 30.60
C GLU A 447 2.58 29.95 31.42
N ARG A 448 2.56 28.68 30.99
CA ARG A 448 2.02 27.58 31.81
C ARG A 448 2.83 27.41 33.09
N ALA A 449 4.16 27.35 33.01
CA ALA A 449 5.02 27.27 34.20
C ALA A 449 4.79 28.45 35.15
N ALA A 450 4.68 29.68 34.62
CA ALA A 450 4.40 30.88 35.39
C ALA A 450 2.96 30.94 35.95
N LYS A 451 1.99 30.20 35.39
CA LYS A 451 0.64 30.05 35.96
C LYS A 451 0.60 28.97 37.05
N VAL A 452 1.29 27.85 36.86
CA VAL A 452 1.45 26.79 37.88
C VAL A 452 2.17 27.35 39.11
N TYR A 453 3.29 28.07 38.92
CA TYR A 453 4.02 28.70 40.01
C TYR A 453 3.18 29.74 40.77
N ARG A 454 2.31 30.51 40.09
CA ARG A 454 1.38 31.43 40.75
C ARG A 454 0.36 30.69 41.61
N LYS A 455 -0.36 29.71 41.06
CA LYS A 455 -1.29 28.88 41.87
C LYS A 455 -0.62 28.24 43.09
N ALA A 456 0.57 27.66 42.92
CA ALA A 456 1.33 27.06 44.02
C ALA A 456 1.85 28.07 45.07
N LYS A 457 1.91 29.37 44.73
CA LYS A 457 2.28 30.45 45.65
C LYS A 457 1.06 31.10 46.32
N ASP A 458 -0.07 31.16 45.61
CA ASP A 458 -1.27 31.88 46.03
C ASP A 458 -2.19 31.02 46.93
N GLY A 459 -1.98 29.69 47.01
CA GLY A 459 -2.44 28.86 48.12
C GLY A 459 -3.81 28.20 47.96
N GLU A 460 -4.14 27.69 46.77
CA GLU A 460 -5.28 26.77 46.51
C GLU A 460 -4.83 25.30 46.48
#